data_AF-A0A8J7LAF9-F1
#
_entry.id   AF-A0A8J7LAF9-F1
#
_cell.length_a   1.000
_cell.length_b   1.000
_cell.length_c   1.000
_cell.angle_alpha   90.00
_cell.angle_beta   90.00
_cell.angle_gamma   90.00
#
_symmetry.space_group_name_H-M   'P 1'
#
loop_
_entity.id
_entity.type
_entity.pdbx_description
1 polymer ?
#
loop_
_entity_poly.entity_id
_entity_poly.type
_entity_poly.pdbx_seq_one_letter_code
_entity_poly.pdbx_strand_id
1 'polypeptide(L)'
;MRLTVPVLAIAGWLAAIAPGIAITARYNNDYRVCAGRILTNTEGVNTQAISEACATSLRPRDLATCVVDIKKKTQIVATDALSYCSQARRPLDYGYCVVNISQNTQNAINPAVLNYCGRSLLPTRFAQCVVGLRGEIKELEPTPALDTCIDGSDRIGGLTPSSTLSPSQSPTESSPNVETNPLPVIPGSQ
;
A
#
# COMPACT_ATOMS: atom_id res chain seq x y z
N MET A 1 94.81 -0.07 -10.56
CA MET A 1 93.60 -0.09 -9.70
C MET A 1 92.38 0.02 -10.61
N ARG A 2 91.56 -1.04 -10.72
CA ARG A 2 90.28 -1.00 -11.43
C ARG A 2 89.17 -1.00 -10.39
N LEU A 3 88.33 0.05 -10.36
CA LEU A 3 87.11 0.07 -9.57
C LEU A 3 85.96 -0.48 -10.42
N THR A 4 85.41 -1.61 -9.99
CA THR A 4 84.13 -2.15 -10.43
C THR A 4 83.01 -1.48 -9.64
N VAL A 5 82.04 -0.87 -10.34
CA VAL A 5 80.78 -0.40 -9.75
C VAL A 5 79.70 -1.44 -10.05
N PRO A 6 79.00 -2.00 -9.04
CA PRO A 6 77.82 -2.80 -9.31
C PRO A 6 76.63 -1.87 -9.53
N VAL A 7 75.97 -2.00 -10.69
CA VAL A 7 74.68 -1.37 -10.94
C VAL A 7 73.62 -2.22 -10.23
N LEU A 8 73.07 -1.70 -9.13
CA LEU A 8 71.87 -2.26 -8.49
C LEU A 8 70.65 -1.93 -9.37
N ALA A 9 70.18 -2.92 -10.13
CA ALA A 9 68.89 -2.85 -10.79
C ALA A 9 67.78 -3.08 -9.74
N ILE A 10 67.11 -1.99 -9.32
CA ILE A 10 65.95 -2.04 -8.45
C ILE A 10 64.76 -2.48 -9.33
N ALA A 11 64.41 -3.77 -9.27
CA ALA A 11 63.20 -4.28 -9.90
C ALA A 11 61.99 -3.76 -9.12
N GLY A 12 61.37 -2.69 -9.61
CA GLY A 12 60.13 -2.15 -9.07
C GLY A 12 58.97 -3.14 -9.28
N TRP A 13 58.35 -3.59 -8.19
CA TRP A 13 57.09 -4.32 -8.24
C TRP A 13 55.97 -3.38 -8.70
N LEU A 14 55.47 -3.60 -9.91
CA LEU A 14 54.19 -3.04 -10.36
C LEU A 14 53.06 -3.78 -9.63
N ALA A 15 52.60 -3.24 -8.51
CA ALA A 15 51.32 -3.63 -7.94
C ALA A 15 50.21 -3.17 -8.91
N ALA A 16 49.75 -4.06 -9.78
CA ALA A 16 48.57 -3.83 -10.60
C ALA A 16 47.35 -3.71 -9.68
N ILE A 17 46.92 -2.48 -9.42
CA ILE A 17 45.64 -2.19 -8.79
C ILE A 17 44.58 -2.54 -9.83
N ALA A 18 44.12 -3.79 -9.81
CA ALA A 18 43.01 -4.21 -10.65
C ALA A 18 41.79 -3.33 -10.30
N PRO A 19 41.10 -2.72 -11.27
CA PRO A 19 39.84 -2.04 -10.99
C PRO A 19 38.89 -3.07 -10.37
N GLY A 20 38.44 -2.78 -9.14
CA GLY A 20 37.46 -3.60 -8.45
C GLY A 20 36.27 -3.83 -9.36
N ILE A 21 35.97 -5.10 -9.60
CA ILE A 21 34.87 -5.56 -10.44
C ILE A 21 33.62 -4.84 -9.93
N ALA A 22 33.11 -3.86 -10.68
CA ALA A 22 31.83 -3.26 -10.37
C ALA A 22 30.82 -4.42 -10.40
N ILE A 23 30.23 -4.72 -9.25
CA ILE A 23 29.23 -5.78 -9.12
C ILE A 23 28.04 -5.34 -9.98
N THR A 24 28.03 -5.75 -11.25
CA THR A 24 26.82 -5.74 -12.07
C THR A 24 25.99 -6.96 -11.67
N ALA A 25 25.65 -7.07 -10.38
CA ALA A 25 24.52 -7.88 -10.02
C ALA A 25 23.35 -7.30 -10.81
N ARG A 26 22.73 -8.11 -11.65
CA ARG A 26 21.44 -7.79 -12.26
C ARG A 26 20.41 -7.82 -11.13
N TYR A 27 20.54 -6.90 -10.19
CA TYR A 27 19.60 -6.66 -9.13
C TYR A 27 18.29 -6.39 -9.86
N ASN A 28 17.31 -7.25 -9.61
CA ASN A 28 15.96 -7.02 -10.07
C ASN A 28 15.47 -5.81 -9.25
N ASN A 29 15.88 -4.62 -9.66
CA ASN A 29 15.75 -3.41 -8.88
C ASN A 29 14.28 -2.96 -8.98
N ASP A 30 13.52 -3.27 -7.93
CA ASP A 30 12.09 -3.01 -7.86
C ASP A 30 11.77 -1.53 -7.97
N TYR A 31 12.67 -0.65 -7.51
CA TYR A 31 12.55 0.80 -7.68
C TYR A 31 12.70 1.22 -9.14
N ARG A 32 13.67 0.64 -9.87
CA ARG A 32 13.83 0.86 -11.32
C ARG A 32 12.61 0.38 -12.08
N VAL A 33 12.08 -0.78 -11.72
CA VAL A 33 10.85 -1.31 -12.32
C VAL A 33 9.67 -0.41 -11.99
N CYS A 34 9.57 0.08 -10.76
CA CYS A 34 8.51 0.98 -10.33
C CYS A 34 8.50 2.27 -11.14
N ALA A 35 9.60 3.02 -11.09
CA ALA A 35 9.71 4.30 -11.77
C ALA A 35 9.61 4.13 -13.29
N GLY A 36 10.34 3.16 -13.86
CA GLY A 36 10.33 2.91 -15.30
C GLY A 36 8.93 2.55 -15.82
N ARG A 37 8.18 1.69 -15.12
CA ARG A 37 6.82 1.34 -15.54
C ARG A 37 5.89 2.54 -15.51
N ILE A 38 5.91 3.35 -14.45
CA ILE A 38 5.03 4.51 -14.34
C ILE A 38 5.39 5.53 -15.43
N LEU A 39 6.67 5.88 -15.59
CA LEU A 39 7.14 6.82 -16.62
C LEU A 39 6.79 6.38 -18.05
N THR A 40 6.87 5.09 -18.36
CA THR A 40 6.57 4.57 -19.70
C THR A 40 5.07 4.45 -19.97
N ASN A 41 4.25 4.20 -18.95
CA ASN A 41 2.85 3.81 -19.14
C ASN A 41 1.84 4.88 -18.68
N THR A 42 2.31 5.98 -18.12
CA THR A 42 1.45 7.07 -17.64
C THR A 42 2.00 8.41 -18.07
N GLU A 43 1.09 9.31 -18.46
CA GLU A 43 1.41 10.68 -18.85
C GLU A 43 0.96 11.64 -17.74
N GLY A 44 1.60 12.82 -17.67
CA GLY A 44 1.19 13.90 -16.77
C GLY A 44 1.58 13.72 -15.30
N VAL A 45 2.35 12.68 -14.95
CA VAL A 45 2.85 12.46 -13.58
C VAL A 45 4.23 13.06 -13.41
N ASN A 46 4.42 13.89 -12.37
CA ASN A 46 5.71 14.51 -12.05
C ASN A 46 6.76 13.44 -11.70
N THR A 47 7.95 13.52 -12.32
CA THR A 47 9.07 12.60 -12.09
C THR A 47 9.54 12.60 -10.63
N GLN A 48 9.50 13.74 -9.96
CA GLN A 48 9.82 13.85 -8.53
C GLN A 48 8.81 13.07 -7.68
N ALA A 49 7.52 13.19 -7.96
CA ALA A 49 6.48 12.46 -7.26
C ALA A 49 6.60 10.94 -7.47
N ILE A 50 6.95 10.50 -8.69
CA ILE A 50 7.24 9.08 -8.98
C ILE A 50 8.44 8.62 -8.14
N SER A 51 9.52 9.40 -8.12
CA SER A 51 10.73 9.05 -7.39
C SER A 51 10.46 8.87 -5.89
N GLU A 52 9.72 9.79 -5.29
CA GLU A 52 9.36 9.78 -3.88
C GLU A 52 8.42 8.61 -3.56
N ALA A 53 7.37 8.41 -4.36
CA ALA A 53 6.41 7.33 -4.15
C ALA A 53 7.08 5.94 -4.29
N CYS A 54 7.93 5.75 -5.30
CA CYS A 54 8.66 4.49 -5.44
C CYS A 54 9.67 4.27 -4.31
N ALA A 55 10.36 5.31 -3.84
CA ALA A 55 11.35 5.22 -2.77
C ALA A 55 10.73 4.95 -1.40
N THR A 56 9.53 5.47 -1.13
CA THR A 56 8.83 5.31 0.15
C THR A 56 7.91 4.09 0.20
N SER A 57 7.61 3.46 -0.94
CA SER A 57 6.75 2.28 -0.99
C SER A 57 7.43 1.03 -0.44
N LEU A 58 6.73 0.33 0.46
CA LEU A 58 7.12 -1.00 0.92
C LEU A 58 7.06 -2.07 -0.20
N ARG A 59 6.32 -1.81 -1.28
CA ARG A 59 6.13 -2.75 -2.40
C ARG A 59 6.18 -2.00 -3.74
N PRO A 60 7.36 -1.58 -4.22
CA PRO A 60 7.47 -0.72 -5.40
C PRO A 60 6.88 -1.32 -6.69
N ARG A 61 6.99 -2.64 -6.90
CA ARG A 61 6.37 -3.31 -8.06
C ARG A 61 4.85 -3.29 -8.01
N ASP A 62 4.28 -3.53 -6.84
CA ASP A 62 2.82 -3.51 -6.64
C ASP A 62 2.29 -2.09 -6.82
N LEU A 63 3.02 -1.08 -6.29
CA LEU A 63 2.69 0.33 -6.51
C LEU A 63 2.60 0.66 -8.00
N ALA A 64 3.65 0.35 -8.78
CA ALA A 64 3.62 0.63 -10.21
C ALA A 64 2.52 -0.15 -10.94
N THR A 65 2.25 -1.39 -10.54
CA THR A 65 1.15 -2.18 -11.12
C THR A 65 -0.20 -1.52 -10.82
N CYS A 66 -0.43 -1.11 -9.57
CA CYS A 66 -1.63 -0.39 -9.15
C CYS A 66 -1.88 0.88 -9.99
N VAL A 67 -0.86 1.74 -10.11
CA VAL A 67 -0.97 3.01 -10.85
C VAL A 67 -1.22 2.77 -12.34
N VAL A 68 -0.43 1.88 -12.96
CA VAL A 68 -0.54 1.60 -14.39
C VAL A 68 -1.87 0.94 -14.73
N ASP A 69 -2.34 -0.01 -13.92
CA ASP A 69 -3.61 -0.68 -14.15
C ASP A 69 -4.79 0.28 -14.02
N ILE A 70 -4.81 1.11 -12.98
CA ILE A 70 -5.85 2.14 -12.83
C ILE A 70 -5.85 3.08 -14.04
N LYS A 71 -4.68 3.60 -14.43
CA LYS A 71 -4.58 4.54 -15.57
C LYS A 71 -5.00 3.90 -16.90
N LYS A 72 -4.66 2.64 -17.14
CA LYS A 72 -4.96 1.96 -18.41
C LYS A 72 -6.39 1.42 -18.50
N LYS A 73 -6.98 1.04 -17.37
CA LYS A 73 -8.24 0.28 -17.33
C LYS A 73 -9.42 1.09 -16.84
N THR A 74 -9.20 2.36 -16.45
CA THR A 74 -10.23 3.27 -15.94
C THR A 74 -10.05 4.67 -16.50
N GLN A 75 -11.02 5.56 -16.25
CA GLN A 75 -10.92 7.00 -16.59
C GLN A 75 -10.22 7.84 -15.51
N ILE A 76 -9.61 7.22 -14.49
CA ILE A 76 -8.90 7.91 -13.41
C ILE A 76 -7.53 8.40 -13.91
N VAL A 77 -7.21 9.66 -13.58
CA VAL A 77 -5.92 10.25 -13.94
C VAL A 77 -4.77 9.63 -13.14
N ALA A 78 -3.59 9.53 -13.75
CA ALA A 78 -2.46 8.81 -13.17
C ALA A 78 -1.91 9.47 -11.89
N THR A 79 -2.05 10.79 -11.76
CA THR A 79 -1.66 11.55 -10.56
C THR A 79 -2.48 11.12 -9.34
N ASP A 80 -3.79 10.97 -9.52
CA ASP A 80 -4.69 10.51 -8.46
C ASP A 80 -4.39 9.04 -8.13
N ALA A 81 -4.23 8.20 -9.16
CA ALA A 81 -3.84 6.82 -8.97
C ALA A 81 -2.53 6.69 -8.17
N LEU A 82 -1.51 7.49 -8.48
CA LEU A 82 -0.24 7.51 -7.74
C LEU A 82 -0.43 7.93 -6.28
N SER A 83 -1.21 8.99 -6.04
CA SER A 83 -1.50 9.49 -4.69
C SER A 83 -2.15 8.41 -3.82
N TYR A 84 -3.16 7.72 -4.33
CA TYR A 84 -3.87 6.70 -3.55
C TYR A 84 -3.11 5.37 -3.47
N CYS A 85 -2.50 4.90 -4.57
CA CYS A 85 -1.75 3.65 -4.55
C CYS A 85 -0.52 3.73 -3.63
N SER A 86 0.11 4.91 -3.48
CA SER A 86 1.27 5.09 -2.60
C SER A 86 0.88 5.04 -1.11
N GLN A 87 -0.35 5.42 -0.77
CA GLN A 87 -0.89 5.34 0.59
C GLN A 87 -1.42 3.93 0.93
N ALA A 88 -1.75 3.12 -0.07
CA ALA A 88 -2.27 1.78 0.12
C ALA A 88 -1.20 0.82 0.67
N ARG A 89 -1.48 0.18 1.81
CA ARG A 89 -0.59 -0.86 2.38
C ARG A 89 -0.45 -2.09 1.48
N ARG A 90 -1.46 -2.37 0.64
CA ARG A 90 -1.50 -3.46 -0.34
C ARG A 90 -1.90 -2.87 -1.70
N PRO A 91 -0.97 -2.24 -2.44
CA PRO A 91 -1.30 -1.53 -3.68
C PRO A 91 -1.97 -2.44 -4.72
N LEU A 92 -1.56 -3.70 -4.80
CA LEU A 92 -2.13 -4.65 -5.77
C LEU A 92 -3.62 -4.92 -5.50
N ASP A 93 -4.00 -5.21 -4.24
CA ASP A 93 -5.39 -5.46 -3.84
C ASP A 93 -6.24 -4.19 -3.99
N TYR A 94 -5.69 -3.04 -3.62
CA TYR A 94 -6.34 -1.74 -3.80
C TYR A 94 -6.60 -1.44 -5.28
N GLY A 95 -5.59 -1.62 -6.14
CA GLY A 95 -5.72 -1.44 -7.59
C GLY A 95 -6.73 -2.39 -8.21
N TYR A 96 -6.74 -3.67 -7.79
CA TYR A 96 -7.77 -4.63 -8.19
C TYR A 96 -9.17 -4.13 -7.83
N CYS A 97 -9.37 -3.64 -6.60
CA CYS A 97 -10.65 -3.09 -6.18
C CYS A 97 -11.12 -1.95 -7.09
N VAL A 98 -10.25 -0.97 -7.31
CA VAL A 98 -10.58 0.22 -8.11
C VAL A 98 -10.93 -0.17 -9.53
N VAL A 99 -10.10 -0.99 -10.18
CA VAL A 99 -10.31 -1.38 -11.59
C VAL A 99 -11.61 -2.16 -11.76
N ASN A 100 -11.89 -3.16 -10.92
CA ASN A 100 -13.08 -4.00 -11.09
C ASN A 100 -14.37 -3.20 -10.86
N ILE A 101 -14.41 -2.35 -9.84
CA ILE A 101 -15.57 -1.49 -9.59
C ILE A 101 -15.73 -0.46 -10.71
N SER A 102 -14.64 0.18 -11.15
CA SER A 102 -14.69 1.15 -12.25
C SER A 102 -15.25 0.52 -13.52
N GLN A 103 -14.80 -0.68 -13.88
CA GLN A 103 -15.29 -1.38 -15.08
C GLN A 103 -16.74 -1.82 -14.94
N ASN A 104 -17.11 -2.39 -13.79
CA ASN A 104 -18.47 -2.82 -13.51
C ASN A 104 -19.47 -1.65 -13.52
N THR A 105 -19.04 -0.46 -13.11
CA THR A 105 -19.84 0.78 -13.08
C THR A 105 -19.68 1.64 -14.33
N GLN A 106 -18.99 1.15 -15.37
CA GLN A 106 -18.70 1.89 -16.60
C GLN A 106 -18.04 3.25 -16.33
N ASN A 107 -17.22 3.34 -15.27
CA ASN A 107 -16.54 4.52 -14.77
C ASN A 107 -17.46 5.61 -14.18
N ALA A 108 -18.76 5.35 -14.00
CA ALA A 108 -19.72 6.33 -13.50
C ALA A 108 -19.39 6.87 -12.10
N ILE A 109 -18.64 6.11 -11.29
CA ILE A 109 -18.25 6.48 -9.91
C ILE A 109 -16.78 6.91 -9.83
N ASN A 110 -16.10 7.12 -10.96
CA ASN A 110 -14.76 7.65 -10.94
C ASN A 110 -14.78 9.18 -10.67
N PRO A 111 -13.86 9.72 -9.85
CA PRO A 111 -12.79 9.04 -9.12
C PRO A 111 -13.19 8.60 -7.70
N ALA A 112 -14.45 8.76 -7.28
CA ALA A 112 -14.91 8.45 -5.92
C ALA A 112 -14.64 6.99 -5.48
N VAL A 113 -14.57 6.05 -6.42
CA VAL A 113 -14.15 4.65 -6.16
C VAL A 113 -12.81 4.53 -5.42
N LEU A 114 -11.88 5.48 -5.63
CA LEU A 114 -10.60 5.52 -4.92
C LEU A 114 -10.81 5.61 -3.40
N ASN A 115 -11.76 6.45 -2.97
CA ASN A 115 -12.08 6.61 -1.56
C ASN A 115 -12.74 5.35 -0.98
N TYR A 116 -13.71 4.76 -1.68
CA TYR A 116 -14.37 3.52 -1.25
C TYR A 116 -13.37 2.37 -1.06
N CYS A 117 -12.53 2.12 -2.07
CA CYS A 117 -11.50 1.09 -1.98
C CYS A 117 -10.46 1.38 -0.89
N GLY A 118 -10.17 2.65 -0.62
CA GLY A 118 -9.21 3.07 0.40
C GLY A 118 -9.73 2.93 1.84
N ARG A 119 -11.05 3.07 2.02
CA ARG A 119 -11.73 2.87 3.31
C ARG A 119 -11.92 1.40 3.65
N SER A 120 -12.03 0.53 2.65
CA SER A 120 -12.21 -0.91 2.88
C SER A 120 -10.95 -1.55 3.48
N LEU A 121 -11.12 -2.30 4.56
CA LEU A 121 -10.05 -3.13 5.14
C LEU A 121 -9.71 -4.35 4.27
N LEU A 122 -10.62 -4.74 3.37
CA LEU A 122 -10.49 -5.91 2.49
C LEU A 122 -10.89 -5.53 1.04
N PRO A 123 -10.06 -4.76 0.33
CA PRO A 123 -10.43 -4.20 -0.98
C PRO A 123 -10.93 -5.24 -1.99
N THR A 124 -10.31 -6.42 -2.03
CA THR A 124 -10.71 -7.51 -2.93
C THR A 124 -12.11 -8.04 -2.60
N ARG A 125 -12.44 -8.23 -1.32
CA ARG A 125 -13.77 -8.71 -0.88
C ARG A 125 -14.84 -7.65 -1.15
N PHE A 126 -14.52 -6.39 -0.88
CA PHE A 126 -15.40 -5.28 -1.17
C PHE A 126 -15.75 -5.19 -2.66
N ALA A 127 -14.75 -5.27 -3.55
CA ALA A 127 -15.00 -5.29 -4.99
C ALA A 127 -15.81 -6.52 -5.43
N GLN A 128 -15.54 -7.70 -4.89
CA GLN A 128 -16.36 -8.90 -5.16
C GLN A 128 -17.82 -8.72 -4.76
N CYS A 129 -18.09 -8.07 -3.61
CA CYS A 129 -19.45 -7.76 -3.18
C CYS A 129 -20.15 -6.85 -4.19
N VAL A 130 -19.53 -5.73 -4.57
CA VAL A 130 -20.13 -4.72 -5.47
C VAL A 130 -20.36 -5.31 -6.86
N VAL A 131 -19.33 -5.94 -7.43
CA VAL A 131 -19.41 -6.54 -8.77
C VAL A 131 -20.38 -7.71 -8.80
N GLY A 132 -20.40 -8.54 -7.75
CA GLY A 132 -21.32 -9.67 -7.62
C GLY A 132 -22.77 -9.23 -7.53
N LEU A 133 -23.10 -8.29 -6.62
CA LEU A 133 -24.47 -7.81 -6.46
C LEU A 133 -25.01 -7.15 -7.73
N ARG A 134 -24.23 -6.27 -8.37
CA ARG A 134 -24.63 -5.63 -9.64
C ARG A 134 -24.59 -6.59 -10.84
N GLY A 135 -23.87 -7.70 -10.69
CA GLY A 135 -23.88 -8.81 -11.64
C GLY A 135 -25.25 -9.48 -11.73
N GLU A 136 -25.96 -9.61 -10.61
CA GLU A 136 -27.25 -10.30 -10.54
C GLU A 136 -28.45 -9.34 -10.49
N ILE A 137 -28.34 -8.22 -9.77
CA ILE A 137 -29.42 -7.24 -9.58
C ILE A 137 -29.18 -6.08 -10.55
N LYS A 138 -29.88 -6.08 -11.70
CA LYS A 138 -29.61 -5.15 -12.80
C LYS A 138 -30.02 -3.71 -12.50
N GLU A 139 -31.03 -3.54 -11.65
CA GLU A 139 -31.55 -2.25 -11.22
C GLU A 139 -30.74 -1.65 -10.06
N LEU A 140 -29.72 -2.37 -9.56
CA LEU A 140 -28.89 -1.89 -8.46
C LEU A 140 -27.89 -0.85 -8.97
N GLU A 141 -28.19 0.40 -8.66
CA GLU A 141 -27.33 1.54 -8.97
C GLU A 141 -25.95 1.43 -8.30
N PRO A 142 -24.88 1.97 -8.92
CA PRO A 142 -23.52 1.87 -8.41
C PRO A 142 -23.32 2.33 -6.96
N THR A 143 -23.82 3.51 -6.59
CA THR A 143 -23.62 4.09 -5.25
C THR A 143 -24.30 3.27 -4.16
N PRO A 144 -25.59 2.89 -4.27
CA PRO A 144 -26.21 1.98 -3.31
C PRO A 144 -25.48 0.64 -3.14
N ALA A 145 -24.92 0.07 -4.22
CA ALA A 145 -24.12 -1.15 -4.12
C ALA A 145 -22.85 -0.95 -3.30
N LEU A 146 -22.14 0.17 -3.53
CA LEU A 146 -20.92 0.53 -2.79
C LEU A 146 -21.22 0.74 -1.31
N ASP A 147 -22.27 1.49 -0.98
CA ASP A 147 -22.65 1.78 0.40
C ASP A 147 -23.08 0.50 1.14
N THR A 148 -23.86 -0.37 0.49
CA THR A 148 -24.25 -1.66 1.08
C THR A 148 -23.03 -2.56 1.36
N CYS A 149 -22.09 -2.61 0.42
CA CYS A 149 -20.94 -3.49 0.52
C CYS A 149 -19.85 -3.00 1.49
N ILE A 150 -19.71 -1.68 1.69
CA ILE A 150 -18.71 -1.14 2.61
C ILE A 150 -19.15 -1.40 4.06
N ASP A 151 -20.43 -1.18 4.37
CA ASP A 151 -21.03 -1.49 5.67
C ASP A 151 -20.94 -2.99 6.01
N GLY A 152 -21.09 -3.85 5.00
CA GLY A 152 -20.92 -5.29 5.14
C GLY A 152 -19.46 -5.74 5.33
N SER A 153 -18.50 -5.00 4.77
CA SER A 153 -17.06 -5.33 4.85
C SER A 153 -16.45 -5.00 6.21
N ASP A 154 -16.99 -4.02 6.93
CA ASP A 154 -16.54 -3.61 8.26
C ASP A 154 -17.01 -4.57 9.37
N ARG A 155 -18.00 -5.41 9.09
CA ARG A 155 -18.43 -6.46 10.02
C ARG A 155 -17.43 -7.61 9.97
N ILE A 156 -16.45 -7.59 10.88
CA ILE A 156 -15.58 -8.75 11.11
C ILE A 156 -16.46 -9.97 11.39
N GLY A 157 -16.40 -10.95 10.48
CA GLY A 157 -17.17 -12.19 10.54
C GLY A 157 -16.91 -12.90 11.86
N GLY A 158 -17.84 -12.74 12.80
CA GLY A 158 -17.73 -13.27 14.16
C GLY A 158 -18.44 -12.45 15.22
N LEU A 159 -18.71 -11.17 14.96
CA LEU A 159 -19.50 -10.31 15.85
C LEU A 159 -20.78 -9.88 15.13
N THR A 160 -21.75 -10.77 15.07
CA THR A 160 -23.13 -10.33 14.84
C THR A 160 -23.52 -9.42 16.01
N PRO A 161 -23.89 -8.15 15.81
CA PRO A 161 -24.62 -7.45 16.85
C PRO A 161 -25.94 -8.19 17.00
N SER A 162 -26.11 -8.89 18.13
CA SER A 162 -27.36 -9.55 18.52
C SER A 162 -28.48 -8.51 18.52
N SER A 163 -29.09 -8.30 17.37
CA SER A 163 -30.23 -7.40 17.19
C SER A 163 -31.50 -8.18 17.49
N THR A 164 -31.57 -8.71 18.71
CA THR A 164 -32.80 -9.21 19.32
C THR A 164 -32.89 -8.61 20.72
N LEU A 165 -33.14 -7.31 20.77
CA LEU A 165 -33.75 -6.68 21.93
C LEU A 165 -34.91 -5.82 21.43
N SER A 166 -36.07 -6.46 21.32
CA SER A 166 -37.34 -5.76 21.52
C SER A 166 -37.50 -5.44 23.01
N PRO A 167 -38.21 -4.34 23.36
CA PRO A 167 -38.09 -3.69 24.64
C PRO A 167 -39.00 -4.31 25.69
N SER A 168 -38.43 -4.80 26.79
CA SER A 168 -38.97 -4.68 28.16
C SER A 168 -38.15 -5.55 29.11
N GLN A 169 -37.37 -4.92 29.99
CA GLN A 169 -37.48 -5.06 31.45
C GLN A 169 -36.37 -4.25 32.14
N SER A 170 -36.76 -3.65 33.26
CA SER A 170 -36.12 -2.62 34.10
C SER A 170 -34.72 -2.97 34.64
N PRO A 171 -33.98 -2.00 35.22
CA PRO A 171 -32.53 -2.10 35.40
C PRO A 171 -32.16 -2.95 36.62
N THR A 172 -31.37 -4.00 36.40
CA THR A 172 -30.62 -4.66 37.47
C THR A 172 -29.24 -4.03 37.55
N GLU A 173 -29.12 -3.16 38.55
CA GLU A 173 -27.89 -2.58 39.09
C GLU A 173 -26.81 -3.65 39.26
N SER A 174 -25.74 -3.55 38.47
CA SER A 174 -24.53 -4.36 38.60
C SER A 174 -23.37 -3.40 38.87
N SER A 175 -23.14 -3.12 40.15
CA SER A 175 -22.03 -2.30 40.62
C SER A 175 -20.73 -3.12 40.57
N PRO A 176 -19.67 -2.70 39.85
CA PRO A 176 -18.36 -3.31 40.03
C PRO A 176 -17.69 -2.66 41.24
N ASN A 177 -17.48 -3.45 42.30
CA ASN A 177 -16.63 -3.04 43.42
C ASN A 177 -15.18 -2.93 42.90
N VAL A 178 -14.72 -1.70 42.67
CA VAL A 178 -13.30 -1.42 42.39
C VAL A 178 -12.59 -1.32 43.73
N GLU A 179 -12.05 -2.44 44.20
CA GLU A 179 -11.10 -2.44 45.32
C GLU A 179 -9.81 -1.76 44.87
N THR A 180 -9.71 -0.48 45.18
CA THR A 180 -8.52 0.34 44.90
C THR A 180 -7.54 0.11 46.04
N ASN A 181 -6.57 -0.78 45.83
CA ASN A 181 -5.44 -0.91 46.75
C ASN A 181 -4.49 0.29 46.51
N PRO A 182 -4.25 1.19 47.48
CA PRO A 182 -3.36 2.32 47.27
C PRO A 182 -1.89 1.87 47.22
N LEU A 183 -1.12 2.42 46.27
CA LEU A 183 0.33 2.28 46.25
C LEU A 183 0.97 2.94 47.49
N PRO A 184 2.06 2.39 48.06
CA PRO A 184 2.80 3.02 49.14
C PRO A 184 3.50 4.30 48.65
N VAL A 185 3.22 5.42 49.32
CA VAL A 185 3.99 6.66 49.21
C VAL A 185 5.33 6.48 49.91
N ILE A 186 6.43 6.67 49.18
CA ILE A 186 7.78 6.77 49.74
C ILE A 186 8.05 8.26 50.02
N PRO A 187 8.25 8.68 51.29
CA PRO A 187 8.66 10.06 51.57
C PRO A 187 10.14 10.24 51.24
N GLY A 188 10.44 11.19 50.36
CA GLY A 188 11.80 11.73 50.21
C GLY A 188 12.10 12.65 51.39
N SER A 189 13.13 12.30 52.17
CA SER A 189 13.74 13.19 53.15
C SER A 189 14.85 14.01 52.49
N GLN A 190 14.90 15.28 52.88
CA GLN A 190 15.96 16.26 52.62
C GLN A 190 17.37 15.73 52.92
#